data_AF-A0A2H9Q5H9-F1
#
_entry.id   AF-A0A2H9Q5H9-F1
#
_cell.length_a   1.000
_cell.length_b   1.000
_cell.length_c   1.000
_cell.angle_alpha   90.00
_cell.angle_beta   90.00
_cell.angle_gamma   90.00
#
_symmetry.space_group_name_H-M   'P 1'
#
loop_
_entity.id
_entity.type
_entity.pdbx_description
1 polymer ?
#
loop_
_entity_poly.entity_id
_entity_poly.type
_entity_poly.pdbx_seq_one_letter_code
_entity_poly.pdbx_strand_id
1 'polypeptide(L)' 'MGVEIEFLSSKSLDKLAPERKLAVIIEAVKHNKIIVLEEGLTREEERELFSRVMHEIGKGGGFTGIEIVG' A
#
# COMPACT_ATOMS: atom_id res chain seq x y z
N MET A 1 18.97 12.40 3.76
CA MET A 1 17.94 11.53 3.16
C MET A 1 17.83 10.31 4.05
N GLY A 2 16.72 10.16 4.75
CA GLY A 2 16.43 9.00 5.58
C GLY A 2 15.24 8.27 5.00
N VAL A 3 15.29 6.95 4.97
CA VAL A 3 14.13 6.11 4.66
C VAL A 3 13.44 5.83 5.98
N GLU A 4 12.17 6.19 6.10
CA GLU A 4 11.35 5.86 7.26
C GLU A 4 10.66 4.52 7.03
N ILE A 5 10.77 3.61 8.00
CA ILE A 5 10.13 2.30 7.97
C ILE A 5 9.03 2.28 9.02
N GLU A 6 7.81 1.99 8.61
CA GLU A 6 6.63 1.91 9.46
C GLU A 6 6.10 0.47 9.50
N PHE A 7 5.92 -0.06 10.72
CA PHE A 7 5.43 -1.42 10.93
C PHE A 7 3.97 -1.37 11.38
N LEU A 8 3.09 -2.01 10.63
CA LEU A 8 1.66 -2.05 10.93
C LEU A 8 1.25 -3.46 11.34
N SER A 9 0.70 -3.59 12.55
CA SER A 9 0.21 -4.87 13.05
C SER A 9 -1.14 -5.23 12.44
N SER A 10 -1.37 -6.52 12.19
CA SER A 10 -2.64 -7.03 11.64
C SER A 10 -3.82 -6.63 12.53
N LYS A 11 -3.66 -6.80 13.85
CA LYS A 11 -4.66 -6.38 14.86
C LYS A 11 -5.05 -4.91 14.81
N SER A 12 -4.17 -4.03 14.34
CA SER A 12 -4.49 -2.61 14.20
C SER A 12 -5.24 -2.33 12.90
N LEU A 13 -4.90 -3.06 11.84
CA LEU A 13 -5.52 -2.96 10.52
C LEU A 13 -6.90 -3.61 10.47
N ASP A 14 -7.12 -4.71 11.19
CA ASP A 14 -8.41 -5.41 11.26
C ASP A 14 -9.52 -4.59 11.93
N LYS A 15 -9.13 -3.56 12.69
CA LYS A 15 -10.07 -2.60 13.29
C LYS A 15 -10.52 -1.53 12.30
N LEU A 16 -9.87 -1.43 11.14
CA LEU A 16 -10.20 -0.47 10.10
C LEU A 16 -11.12 -1.12 9.07
N ALA A 17 -12.01 -0.33 8.51
CA ALA A 17 -12.70 -0.72 7.29
C ALA A 17 -11.65 -0.96 6.17
N PRO A 18 -11.88 -1.93 5.26
CA PRO A 18 -10.93 -2.26 4.19
C PRO A 18 -10.49 -1.03 3.38
N GLU A 19 -11.41 -0.12 3.07
CA GLU A 19 -11.13 1.09 2.30
C GLU A 19 -10.18 2.03 3.06
N ARG A 20 -10.28 2.07 4.39
CA ARG A 20 -9.44 2.90 5.25
C ARG A 20 -8.05 2.29 5.38
N LYS A 21 -7.95 0.97 5.45
CA LYS A 21 -6.68 0.23 5.43
C LYS A 21 -5.87 0.57 4.17
N LEU A 22 -6.50 0.49 2.99
CA LEU A 22 -5.86 0.83 1.72
C LEU A 22 -5.43 2.30 1.63
N ALA A 23 -6.25 3.22 2.18
CA ALA A 23 -5.91 4.64 2.19
C ALA A 23 -4.64 4.94 3.01
N VAL A 24 -4.45 4.25 4.15
CA VAL A 24 -3.24 4.38 4.98
C VAL A 24 -1.99 3.94 4.20
N ILE A 25 -2.08 2.82 3.49
CA ILE A 25 -0.95 2.27 2.71
C ILE A 25 -0.54 3.24 1.61
N ILE A 26 -1.51 3.71 0.82
CA ILE A 26 -1.25 4.66 -0.28
C ILE A 26 -0.61 5.93 0.25
N GLU A 27 -1.06 6.44 1.39
CA GLU A 27 -0.55 7.69 1.93
C GLU A 27 0.88 7.60 2.47
N ALA A 28 1.22 6.50 3.12
CA ALA A 28 2.60 6.30 3.56
C ALA A 28 3.58 6.20 2.37
N VAL A 29 3.17 5.54 1.29
CA VAL A 29 3.98 5.48 0.05
C VAL A 29 4.16 6.88 -0.54
N LYS A 30 3.11 7.71 -0.58
CA LYS A 30 3.19 9.11 -1.01
C LYS A 30 4.15 9.95 -0.15
N HIS A 31 4.29 9.60 1.12
CA HIS A 31 5.23 10.22 2.05
C HIS A 31 6.64 9.59 2.07
N ASN A 32 7.00 8.82 1.05
CA ASN A 32 8.31 8.15 0.94
C ASN A 32 8.63 7.22 2.12
N LYS A 33 7.60 6.57 2.70
CA LYS A 33 7.77 5.57 3.75
C LYS A 33 7.72 4.16 3.19
N ILE A 34 8.52 3.27 3.77
CA ILE A 34 8.38 1.82 3.59
C ILE A 34 7.41 1.31 4.65
N ILE A 35 6.32 0.67 4.22
CA ILE A 35 5.43 -0.05 5.14
C ILE A 35 5.79 -1.53 5.15
N VAL A 36 5.84 -2.11 6.34
CA VAL A 36 5.83 -3.56 6.55
C VAL A 36 4.53 -3.94 7.24
N LEU A 37 3.75 -4.81 6.60
CA LEU A 37 2.53 -5.38 7.18
C LEU A 37 2.87 -6.70 7.87
N GLU A 38 2.42 -6.88 9.12
CA GLU A 38 2.56 -8.15 9.85
C GLU A 38 1.82 -9.30 9.15
N GLU A 39 0.65 -8.99 8.58
CA GLU A 39 -0.11 -9.89 7.72
C GLU A 39 -0.39 -9.20 6.40
N GLY A 40 -0.27 -9.95 5.30
CA GLY A 40 -0.47 -9.44 3.96
C GLY A 40 -1.90 -8.95 3.70
N LEU A 41 -2.09 -8.29 2.56
CA LEU A 41 -3.42 -7.96 2.06
C LEU A 41 -4.12 -9.22 1.55
N THR A 42 -5.44 -9.24 1.65
CA THR A 42 -6.24 -10.26 0.94
C THR A 42 -6.13 -10.05 -0.57
N ARG A 43 -6.48 -11.06 -1.38
CA ARG A 43 -6.45 -10.92 -2.85
C ARG A 43 -7.40 -9.83 -3.35
N GLU A 44 -8.49 -9.57 -2.64
CA GLU A 44 -9.44 -8.51 -2.96
C GLU A 44 -8.83 -7.14 -2.64
N GLU A 45 -8.20 -6.99 -1.47
CA GLU A 45 -7.51 -5.77 -1.05
C GLU A 45 -6.33 -5.43 -1.96
N GLU A 46 -5.53 -6.42 -2.34
CA GLU A 46 -4.39 -6.25 -3.22
C GLU A 46 -4.82 -5.78 -4.62
N ARG A 47 -5.88 -6.39 -5.19
CA ARG A 47 -6.45 -5.97 -6.48
C ARG A 47 -6.97 -4.54 -6.43
N GLU A 48 -7.66 -4.17 -5.35
CA GLU A 48 -8.16 -2.81 -5.16
C GLU A 48 -7.02 -1.80 -4.97
N LEU A 49 -5.98 -2.15 -4.20
CA LEU A 49 -4.78 -1.34 -4.05
C LEU A 49 -4.13 -1.06 -5.41
N PHE A 50 -3.91 -2.11 -6.20
CA PHE A 50 -3.32 -2.00 -7.52
C PHE A 50 -4.13 -1.09 -8.45
N SER A 51 -5.46 -1.27 -8.48
CA SER A 51 -6.38 -0.43 -9.25
C SER A 51 -6.24 1.06 -8.88
N ARG A 52 -6.23 1.37 -7.58
CA ARG A 52 -6.07 2.76 -7.08
C ARG A 52 -4.72 3.35 -7.42
N VAL A 53 -3.66 2.56 -7.27
CA VAL A 53 -2.28 2.96 -7.61
C VAL A 53 -2.19 3.28 -9.10
N MET A 54 -2.73 2.42 -9.97
CA MET A 54 -2.76 2.68 -11.42
C MET A 54 -3.56 3.93 -11.79
N HIS A 55 -4.69 4.17 -11.11
CA HIS A 55 -5.46 5.41 -11.30
C HIS A 55 -4.66 6.67 -10.90
N GLU A 56 -3.97 6.62 -9.76
CA GLU A 56 -3.17 7.75 -9.27
C GLU A 56 -1.95 8.03 -10.16
N ILE A 57 -1.30 6.98 -10.66
CA ILE A 57 -0.10 7.11 -11.48
C ILE A 57 -0.44 7.41 -12.95
N GLY A 58 -1.60 6.97 -13.44
CA GLY A 58 -2.10 7.39 -14.75
C GLY A 58 -2.17 8.92 -14.92
N LYS A 59 -2.28 9.66 -13.81
CA LYS A 59 -2.23 11.13 -13.79
C LYS A 59 -0.80 11.71 -13.90
N GLY A 60 0.25 10.89 -13.71
CA GLY A 60 1.63 11.31 -13.51
C GLY A 60 2.69 10.73 -14.47
N GLY A 61 2.31 9.96 -15.49
CA GLY A 61 3.25 9.52 -16.54
C GLY A 61 3.71 8.06 -16.50
N GLY A 62 3.02 7.19 -15.75
CA GLY A 62 3.18 5.73 -15.81
C GLY A 62 4.13 5.17 -14.74
N PHE A 63 3.73 4.04 -14.15
CA PHE A 63 4.47 3.31 -13.13
C PHE A 63 4.78 1.94 -13.66
N THR A 64 6.07 1.69 -13.80
CA THR A 64 6.58 0.35 -14.05
C THR A 64 6.60 -0.35 -12.70
N GLY A 65 5.50 -1.02 -12.36
CA GLY A 65 5.44 -1.82 -11.15
C GLY A 65 6.58 -2.82 -11.08
N ILE A 66 7.04 -3.12 -9.87
CA ILE A 66 8.04 -4.16 -9.63
C ILE A 66 7.31 -5.32 -8.96
N GLU A 67 7.00 -6.37 -9.73
CA GLU A 67 6.61 -7.66 -9.17
C GLU A 67 7.87 -8.47 -8.89
N ILE A 68 8.17 -8.72 -7.61
CA ILE A 68 9.21 -9.68 -7.23
C ILE A 68 8.51 -11.03 -7.07
N VAL A 69 8.58 -11.85 -8.12
CA VAL A 69 8.11 -13.24 -8.08
C VAL A 69 9.20 -14.06 -7.38
N GLY A 70 8.92 -14.46 -6.14
CA GLY A 70 9.70 -15.45 -5.38
C GLY A 70 8.98 -16.77 -5.32
#